data_AF-V4QAE9-F1
#
_entry.id   AF-V4QAE9-F1
#
_cell.length_a   1.000
_cell.length_b   1.000
_cell.length_c   1.000
_cell.angle_alpha   90.00
_cell.angle_beta   90.00
_cell.angle_gamma   90.00
#
_symmetry.space_group_name_H-M   'P 1'
#
loop_
_entity.id
_entity.type
_entity.pdbx_description
1 polymer ?
#
loop_
_entity_poly.entity_id
_entity_poly.type
_entity_poly.pdbx_seq_one_letter_code
_entity_poly.pdbx_strand_id
1 'polypeptide(L)' 'MQKQTKGQKEKVEKVLREFKAGDLKSSGGKVKSRKQAVAIAMSEAGIPRKAPKEGPHDERRNLTDFLQVLRP' A
#
# COMPACT_ATOMS: atom_id res chain seq x y z
N MET A 1 1.12 -18.76 10.37
CA MET A 1 0.99 -17.28 10.28
C MET A 1 1.56 -16.72 11.57
N GLN A 2 2.66 -15.98 11.53
CA GLN A 2 3.21 -15.42 12.77
C GLN A 2 2.18 -14.46 13.38
N LYS A 3 1.86 -14.65 14.66
CA LYS A 3 0.95 -13.76 15.39
C LYS A 3 1.68 -12.44 15.63
N GLN A 4 1.02 -11.32 15.31
CA GLN A 4 1.54 -9.99 15.61
C GLN A 4 1.78 -9.85 17.12
N THR A 5 2.90 -9.26 17.51
CA THR A 5 3.20 -8.96 18.91
C THR A 5 2.32 -7.80 19.41
N LYS A 6 2.23 -7.62 20.74
CA LYS A 6 1.47 -6.51 21.34
C LYS A 6 1.96 -5.16 20.82
N GLY A 7 3.27 -4.93 20.81
CA GLY A 7 3.86 -3.68 20.30
C GLY A 7 3.60 -3.41 18.82
N GLN A 8 3.49 -4.46 18.00
CA GLN A 8 3.08 -4.29 16.60
C GLN A 8 1.63 -3.83 16.47
N LYS A 9 0.74 -4.35 17.31
CA LYS A 9 -0.68 -3.94 17.31
C LYS A 9 -0.85 -2.50 17.76
N GLU A 10 -0.14 -2.08 18.80
CA GLU A 10 -0.17 -0.70 19.31
C GLU A 10 0.26 0.31 18.24
N LYS A 11 1.33 0.01 17.49
CA LYS A 11 1.77 0.86 16.36
C LYS A 11 0.71 0.94 15.27
N VAL A 12 0.13 -0.19 14.88
CA VAL A 12 -0.94 -0.22 13.87
C VAL A 12 -2.15 0.59 14.34
N GLU A 13 -2.54 0.42 15.60
CA GLU A 13 -3.66 1.14 16.20
C GLU A 13 -3.41 2.65 16.24
N LYS A 14 -2.20 3.07 16.64
CA LYS A 14 -1.80 4.48 16.69
C LYS A 14 -1.97 5.15 15.31
N VAL A 15 -1.38 4.57 14.27
CA VAL A 15 -1.47 5.10 12.90
C VAL A 15 -2.90 5.16 12.40
N LEU A 16 -3.69 4.13 12.68
CA LEU A 16 -5.11 4.10 12.27
C LEU A 16 -5.96 5.09 13.06
N ARG A 17 -5.62 5.36 14.31
CA ARG A 17 -6.29 6.39 15.13
C ARG A 17 -5.99 7.79 14.58
N GLU A 18 -4.75 8.07 14.23
CA GLU A 18 -4.35 9.33 13.58
C GLU A 18 -5.00 9.50 12.19
N PHE A 19 -5.13 8.41 11.43
CA PHE A 19 -5.87 8.43 10.17
C PHE A 19 -7.36 8.72 10.39
N LYS A 20 -7.98 8.12 11.42
CA LYS A 20 -9.39 8.36 11.77
C LYS A 20 -9.62 9.80 12.24
N ALA A 21 -8.66 10.41 12.93
CA ALA A 21 -8.67 11.82 13.29
C ALA A 21 -8.46 12.75 12.07
N GLY A 22 -7.84 12.22 11.00
CA GLY A 22 -7.55 12.98 9.79
C GLY A 22 -6.21 13.73 9.86
N ASP A 23 -5.34 13.38 10.81
CA ASP A 23 -4.06 14.04 11.04
C ASP A 23 -2.88 13.26 10.45
N LEU A 24 -3.11 12.03 9.98
CA LEU A 24 -2.06 11.20 9.40
C LEU A 24 -1.48 11.85 8.13
N LYS A 25 -0.19 12.19 8.19
CA LYS A 25 0.60 12.74 7.08
C LYS A 25 1.61 11.70 6.58
N SER A 26 1.80 11.72 5.28
CA SER A 26 2.87 11.02 4.58
C SER A 26 3.78 12.06 3.91
N SER A 27 4.91 11.61 3.38
CA SER A 27 5.89 12.46 2.70
C SER A 27 5.31 13.26 1.51
N GLY A 28 4.19 12.80 0.92
CA GLY A 28 3.46 13.51 -0.14
C GLY A 28 2.20 14.27 0.33
N GLY A 29 1.99 14.44 1.63
CA GLY A 29 0.83 15.14 2.20
C GLY A 29 -0.14 14.24 2.98
N LYS A 30 -1.37 14.72 3.15
CA LYS A 30 -2.40 14.06 3.97
C LYS A 30 -2.81 12.71 3.36
N VAL A 31 -2.88 11.67 4.21
CA VAL A 31 -3.30 10.34 3.79
C VAL A 31 -4.81 10.34 3.56
N LYS A 32 -5.23 10.13 2.32
CA LYS A 32 -6.65 10.16 1.91
C LYS A 32 -7.31 8.78 1.89
N SER A 33 -6.51 7.72 1.74
CA SER A 33 -7.02 6.37 1.54
C SER A 33 -6.69 5.45 2.72
N ARG A 34 -7.67 4.64 3.14
CA ARG A 34 -7.49 3.65 4.21
C ARG A 34 -6.43 2.60 3.85
N LYS A 35 -6.33 2.22 2.57
CA LYS A 35 -5.29 1.30 2.08
C LYS A 35 -3.88 1.85 2.32
N GLN A 36 -3.67 3.14 2.05
CA GLN A 36 -2.40 3.81 2.30
C GLN A 36 -2.11 3.89 3.81
N ALA A 37 -3.10 4.23 4.64
CA ALA A 37 -2.95 4.25 6.09
C ALA A 37 -2.54 2.87 6.65
N VAL A 38 -3.17 1.79 6.17
CA VAL A 38 -2.80 0.42 6.54
C VAL A 38 -1.38 0.08 6.08
N ALA A 39 -0.98 0.51 4.88
CA ALA A 39 0.38 0.28 4.40
C ALA A 39 1.44 0.97 5.28
N ILE A 40 1.17 2.20 5.72
CA ILE A 40 2.05 2.94 6.65
C ILE A 40 2.09 2.23 8.00
N ALA A 41 0.93 1.87 8.54
CA ALA A 41 0.79 1.15 9.82
C ALA A 41 1.58 -0.17 9.84
N MET A 42 1.52 -0.94 8.75
CA MET A 42 2.28 -2.17 8.60
C MET A 42 3.78 -1.91 8.50
N SER A 43 4.19 -0.88 7.77
CA SER A 43 5.59 -0.46 7.65
C SER A 43 6.17 0.01 8.98
N GLU A 44 5.46 0.81 9.77
CA GLU A 44 5.89 1.26 11.11
C GLU A 44 5.97 0.12 12.13
N ALA A 45 5.04 -0.84 12.03
CA ALA A 45 5.02 -2.04 12.86
C ALA A 45 6.09 -3.07 12.46
N GLY A 46 6.88 -2.82 11.40
CA GLY A 46 7.89 -3.76 10.91
C GLY A 46 7.28 -5.09 10.46
N ILE A 47 6.02 -5.07 10.00
CA ILE A 47 5.34 -6.26 9.51
C ILE A 47 5.76 -6.42 8.04
N PRO A 48 6.52 -7.47 7.69
CA PRO A 48 6.92 -7.67 6.30
C PRO A 48 5.65 -7.85 5.46
N ARG A 49 5.58 -7.12 4.35
CA ARG A 49 4.56 -7.41 3.33
C ARG A 49 4.84 -8.83 2.87
N LYS A 50 3.83 -9.70 2.91
CA LYS A 50 3.91 -10.94 2.14
C LYS A 50 4.07 -10.50 0.70
N ALA A 51 5.21 -10.81 0.09
CA ALA A 51 5.37 -10.59 -1.34
C ALA A 51 4.17 -11.24 -2.03
N PRO A 52 3.45 -10.54 -2.93
CA PRO A 52 2.54 -11.24 -3.82
C PRO A 52 3.39 -12.32 -4.50
N LYS A 53 2.94 -13.58 -4.43
CA LYS A 53 3.51 -14.62 -5.29
C LYS A 53 3.44 -14.06 -6.70
N GLU A 54 4.60 -13.93 -7.30
CA GLU A 54 4.87 -13.23 -8.54
C GLU A 54 3.76 -13.54 -9.56
N GLY A 55 2.84 -12.59 -9.71
CA GLY A 55 1.89 -12.55 -10.81
C GLY A 55 2.25 -11.31 -11.62
N PRO A 56 2.21 -11.37 -12.95
CA PRO A 56 2.66 -10.27 -13.79
C PRO A 56 1.94 -8.98 -13.36
N HIS A 57 2.73 -7.93 -13.09
CA HIS A 57 2.21 -6.61 -12.79
C HIS A 57 1.61 -6.04 -14.08
N ASP A 58 0.37 -6.45 -14.37
CA ASP A 58 -0.57 -6.01 -15.41
C ASP A 58 0.09 -5.26 -16.60
N GLU A 59 0.25 -6.00 -17.68
CA GLU A 59 0.79 -5.65 -19.00
C GLU A 59 -0.04 -4.60 -19.76
N ARG A 60 -0.78 -3.73 -19.06
CA ARG A 60 -1.44 -2.54 -19.63
C ARG A 60 -0.50 -1.35 -19.87
N ARG A 61 0.79 -1.63 -19.99
CA ARG A 61 1.77 -0.83 -20.72
C ARG A 61 2.14 -1.70 -21.91
N ASN A 62 1.36 -1.71 -22.99
CA ASN A 62 1.68 -0.88 -24.15
C ASN A 62 0.42 -0.55 -24.96
N LEU A 63 -0.17 0.63 -24.73
CA LEU A 63 -1.10 1.22 -25.71
C LEU A 63 -0.43 1.42 -27.09
N THR A 64 0.90 1.44 -27.09
CA THR A 64 1.78 1.47 -28.26
C THR A 64 1.81 0.18 -29.07
N ASP A 65 1.42 -0.98 -28.51
CA ASP A 65 1.39 -2.24 -29.26
C ASP A 65 0.04 -2.42 -29.99
N PHE A 66 -1.05 -1.88 -29.44
CA PHE A 66 -2.37 -1.89 -30.09
C PHE A 66 -2.45 -0.95 -31.31
N LEU A 67 -1.68 0.15 -31.31
CA LEU A 67 -1.64 1.11 -32.41
C LEU A 67 -0.60 0.77 -33.50
N GLN A 68 0.16 -0.32 -33.35
CA GLN A 68 1.10 -0.80 -34.37
C GLN A 68 0.48 -1.79 -35.38
N VAL A 69 -0.75 -2.26 -35.15
CA VAL A 69 -1.49 -3.14 -36.08
C VAL A 69 -2.35 -2.36 -37.09
N LEU A 70 -2.51 -1.04 -36.89
CA LEU A 70 -3.34 -0.16 -37.73
C LEU A 70 -2.55 0.97 -38.39
N ARG A 71 -1.26 0.76 -38.69
CA ARG A 71 -0.61 1.50 -39.77
C ARG A 71 -0.60 0.61 -41.02
N PRO A 72 -1.14 1.08 -42.16
CA PRO A 72 -1.03 0.36 -43.43
C PRO A 72 0.43 0.20 -43.86
#